data_AF-A0A4U7EVL4-F1
#
_entry.id   AF-A0A4U7EVL4-F1
#
_cell.length_a   1.000
_cell.length_b   1.000
_cell.length_c   1.000
_cell.angle_alpha   90.00
_cell.angle_beta   90.00
_cell.angle_gamma   90.00
#
_symmetry.space_group_name_H-M   'P 1'
#
loop_
_entity.id
_entity.type
_entity.pdbx_description
1 polymer ?
#
loop_
_entity_poly.entity_id
_entity_poly.type
_entity_poly.pdbx_seq_one_letter_code
_entity_poly.pdbx_strand_id
1 'polypeptide(L)' 'MVGPISKAERDAGNRKIRLVLLGIVTVSPPLIALQLDPSPVQLLAAAGAGFGLGLVVVWYLGRLAAEFAGSGRRPPRRR' A
#
# COMPACT_ATOMS: atom_id res chain seq x y z
N MET A 1 -20.66 -17.53 -15.47
CA MET A 1 -19.19 -17.42 -15.34
C MET A 1 -18.84 -15.96 -15.25
N VAL A 2 -18.13 -15.52 -14.21
CA VAL A 2 -17.58 -14.16 -14.16
C VAL A 2 -16.45 -14.05 -15.18
N GLY A 3 -16.53 -13.05 -16.06
CA GLY A 3 -15.46 -12.76 -17.01
C GLY A 3 -14.19 -12.28 -16.29
N PRO A 4 -13.01 -12.39 -16.93
CA PRO A 4 -11.78 -11.89 -16.35
C PRO A 4 -11.88 -10.38 -16.06
N ILE A 5 -11.57 -9.97 -14.83
CA ILE A 5 -11.54 -8.55 -14.42
C ILE A 5 -10.66 -7.74 -15.37
N SER A 6 -11.15 -6.59 -15.83
CA SER A 6 -10.37 -5.72 -16.71
C SER A 6 -9.12 -5.17 -15.98
N LYS A 7 -8.07 -4.83 -16.74
CA LYS A 7 -6.86 -4.23 -16.16
C LYS A 7 -7.17 -2.92 -15.43
N ALA A 8 -8.04 -2.09 -16.03
CA ALA A 8 -8.45 -0.81 -15.46
C ALA A 8 -9.19 -0.98 -14.13
N GLU A 9 -10.13 -1.94 -14.03
CA GLU A 9 -10.82 -2.23 -12.77
C GLU A 9 -9.86 -2.74 -11.70
N ARG A 10 -8.91 -3.61 -12.08
CA ARG A 10 -7.88 -4.11 -11.15
C ARG A 10 -6.98 -2.99 -10.64
N ASP A 11 -6.55 -2.08 -11.51
CA ASP A 11 -5.65 -0.98 -11.15
C ASP A 11 -6.36 0.04 -10.25
N ALA A 12 -7.63 0.35 -10.54
CA ALA A 12 -8.46 1.18 -9.68
C ALA A 12 -8.66 0.56 -8.30
N GLY A 13 -8.96 -0.75 -8.25
CA GLY A 13 -9.06 -1.51 -7.01
C GLY A 13 -7.76 -1.48 -6.19
N ASN A 14 -6.62 -1.76 -6.83
CA ASN A 14 -5.31 -1.71 -6.19
C ASN A 14 -4.98 -0.31 -5.65
N ARG A 15 -5.31 0.75 -6.40
CA ARG A 15 -5.11 2.12 -5.94
C ARG A 15 -5.93 2.40 -4.66
N LYS A 16 -7.19 1.97 -4.63
CA LYS A 16 -8.06 2.15 -3.46
C LYS A 16 -7.50 1.41 -2.24
N ILE A 17 -7.08 0.15 -2.41
CA ILE A 17 -6.48 -0.65 -1.32
C ILE A 17 -5.21 0.01 -0.78
N ARG A 18 -4.31 0.46 -1.67
CA ARG A 18 -3.08 1.15 -1.26
C ARG A 18 -3.36 2.42 -0.47
N LEU A 19 -4.35 3.21 -0.87
CA LEU A 19 -4.75 4.42 -0.15
C LEU A 19 -5.34 4.11 1.23
N VAL A 20 -6.19 3.09 1.33
CA VAL A 20 -6.76 2.65 2.62
C VAL A 20 -5.66 2.15 3.55
N LEU A 21 -4.75 1.30 3.04
CA LEU A 21 -3.63 0.78 3.82
C LEU A 21 -2.72 1.92 4.32
N LEU A 22 -2.37 2.85 3.42
CA LEU A 22 -1.59 4.03 3.78
C LEU A 22 -2.29 4.85 4.87
N GLY A 23 -3.60 5.09 4.73
CA GLY A 23 -4.40 5.80 5.72
C GLY A 23 -4.38 5.14 7.09
N ILE A 24 -4.62 3.83 7.15
CA ILE A 24 -4.59 3.05 8.41
C ILE A 24 -3.22 3.18 9.08
N VAL A 25 -2.14 2.87 8.35
CA VAL A 25 -0.77 2.90 8.90
C VAL A 25 -0.36 4.32 9.32
N THR A 26 -0.84 5.35 8.63
CA THR A 26 -0.57 6.75 8.99
C THR A 26 -1.28 7.17 10.27
N VAL A 27 -2.54 6.77 10.43
CA VAL A 27 -3.40 7.23 11.54
C VAL A 27 -3.19 6.40 12.81
N SER A 28 -2.77 5.14 12.70
CA SER A 28 -2.58 4.28 13.88
C SER A 28 -1.56 4.82 14.91
N PRO A 29 -0.33 5.23 14.54
CA PRO A 29 0.65 5.72 15.52
C PRO A 29 0.20 6.97 16.30
N PRO A 30 -0.34 8.05 15.68
CA PRO A 30 -0.82 9.19 16.44
C PRO A 30 -2.02 8.85 17.34
N LEU A 31 -2.92 7.94 16.91
CA LEU A 31 -4.02 7.47 17.78
C LEU A 31 -3.52 6.70 19.01
N ILE A 32 -2.46 5.90 18.86
CA ILE A 32 -1.81 5.21 19.99
C ILE A 32 -1.12 6.24 20.89
N ALA A 33 -0.40 7.21 20.29
CA ALA A 33 0.30 8.24 21.04
C ALA A 33 -0.65 9.07 21.90
N LEU A 34 -1.86 9.39 21.43
CA LEU A 34 -2.88 10.13 22.19
C LEU A 34 -3.28 9.46 23.52
N GLN A 35 -3.04 8.15 23.67
CA GLN A 35 -3.29 7.43 24.93
C GLN A 35 -2.19 7.65 25.98
N LEU A 36 -1.11 8.37 25.62
CA LEU A 36 0.09 8.59 26.43
C LEU A 36 0.36 10.08 26.70
N ASP A 37 -0.66 10.93 26.59
CA ASP A 37 -0.56 12.39 26.77
C ASP A 37 0.61 13.04 26.00
N PRO A 38 0.64 12.88 24.67
CA PRO A 38 1.79 13.29 23.88
C PRO A 38 1.83 14.81 23.72
N SER A 39 3.02 15.36 23.63
CA SER A 39 3.20 16.73 23.14
C SER A 39 2.77 16.85 21.66
N PRO A 40 2.39 18.05 21.17
CA PRO A 40 2.05 18.26 19.76
C PRO A 40 3.15 17.82 18.79
N VAL A 41 4.43 18.02 19.16
CA VAL A 41 5.58 17.61 18.35
C VAL A 41 5.67 16.08 18.25
N GLN A 42 5.44 15.36 19.35
CA GLN A 42 5.42 13.89 19.33
C GLN A 42 4.27 13.35 18.49
N LEU A 43 3.10 14.01 18.52
CA LEU A 43 1.96 13.63 17.70
C LEU A 43 2.25 13.80 16.20
N LEU A 44 2.88 14.92 15.81
CA LEU A 44 3.34 15.15 14.44
C LEU A 44 4.42 14.15 14.01
N ALA A 45 5.36 13.84 14.90
CA ALA A 45 6.39 12.84 14.65
C ALA A 45 5.77 11.44 14.47
N ALA A 46 4.78 11.06 15.27
CA ALA A 46 4.06 9.80 15.15
C ALA A 46 3.29 9.72 13.82
N ALA A 47 2.59 10.80 13.43
CA ALA A 47 1.90 10.87 12.15
C ALA A 47 2.89 10.79 10.96
N GLY A 48 4.01 11.51 11.04
CA GLY A 48 5.06 11.47 10.03
C GLY A 48 5.73 10.11 9.91
N ALA A 49 6.02 9.46 11.04
CA ALA A 49 6.58 8.10 11.08
C ALA A 49 5.60 7.08 10.51
N GLY A 50 4.31 7.14 10.89
CA GLY A 50 3.26 6.30 10.33
C GLY A 50 3.10 6.48 8.82
N PHE A 51 3.10 7.72 8.35
CA PHE A 51 3.04 8.02 6.92
C PHE A 51 4.25 7.45 6.17
N GLY A 52 5.46 7.71 6.65
CA GLY A 52 6.69 7.19 6.06
C GLY A 52 6.69 5.65 5.99
N LEU A 53 6.32 4.99 7.09
CA LEU A 53 6.17 3.53 7.13
C LEU A 53 5.11 3.03 6.15
N GLY A 54 3.96 3.69 6.09
CA GLY A 54 2.90 3.36 5.15
C GLY A 54 3.35 3.45 3.69
N LEU A 55 4.14 4.46 3.33
CA LEU A 55 4.74 4.58 2.00
C LEU A 55 5.71 3.43 1.70
N VAL A 56 6.58 3.06 2.65
CA VAL A 56 7.50 1.93 2.50
C VAL A 56 6.74 0.62 2.27
N VAL A 57 5.68 0.37 3.03
CA VAL A 57 4.84 -0.84 2.87
C VAL A 57 4.17 -0.87 1.51
N VAL A 58 3.51 0.23 1.10
CA VAL A 58 2.84 0.31 -0.20
C VAL A 58 3.83 0.16 -1.36
N TRP A 59 5.01 0.76 -1.25
CA TRP A 59 6.10 0.60 -2.20
C TRP A 59 6.55 -0.87 -2.31
N TYR A 60 6.79 -1.52 -1.17
CA TYR A 60 7.21 -2.92 -1.12
C TYR A 60 6.18 -3.85 -1.76
N LEU A 61 4.89 -3.69 -1.42
CA LEU A 61 3.82 -4.48 -2.02
C LEU A 61 3.72 -4.26 -3.54
N GLY A 62 3.93 -3.03 -4.00
CA GLY A 62 4.01 -2.72 -5.42
C GLY A 62 5.20 -3.40 -6.11
N ARG A 63 6.38 -3.36 -5.48
CA ARG A 63 7.60 -4.02 -5.97
C ARG A 63 7.41 -5.53 -6.06
N LEU A 64 6.87 -6.13 -5.00
CA LEU A 64 6.61 -7.56 -4.90
C LEU A 64 5.60 -8.02 -5.97
N ALA A 65 4.51 -7.28 -6.16
CA ALA A 65 3.53 -7.58 -7.21
C ALA A 65 4.16 -7.55 -8.62
N ALA A 66 5.12 -6.66 -8.87
CA ALA A 66 5.82 -6.60 -10.15
C ALA A 66 6.73 -7.81 -10.39
N GLU A 67 7.34 -8.38 -9.33
CA GLU A 67 8.14 -9.60 -9.43
C GLU A 67 7.29 -10.80 -9.85
N PHE A 68 6.10 -10.95 -9.25
CA PHE A 68 5.16 -12.01 -9.62
C PHE A 68 4.51 -11.79 -11.00
N ALA A 69 4.30 -10.54 -11.43
CA ALA A 69 3.81 -10.26 -12.77
C ALA A 69 4.85 -10.56 -13.87
N GLY A 70 6.14 -10.42 -13.55
CA GLY A 70 7.25 -10.68 -14.48
C GLY A 70 7.47 -12.16 -14.79
N SER A 71 7.18 -13.07 -13.85
CA SER A 71 7.41 -14.51 -14.01
C SER A 71 6.40 -15.22 -14.92
N GLY A 72 5.30 -14.56 -15.31
CA GLY A 72 4.24 -15.13 -16.17
C GLY A 72 4.39 -14.88 -17.68
N ARG A 73 5.36 -14.08 -18.14
CA ARG A 73 5.58 -13.85 -19.58
C ARG A 73 6.32 -15.04 -20.20
N ARG A 74 5.59 -16.12 -20.50
CA ARG A 74 6.04 -17.17 -21.42
C ARG A 74 6.43 -16.50 -22.77
N PRO A 75 7.63 -16.75 -23.31
CA PRO A 75 8.00 -16.23 -24.61
C PRO A 75 7.01 -16.74 -25.68
N PRO A 76 6.66 -15.93 -26.70
CA PRO A 76 5.88 -16.43 -27.81
C PRO A 76 6.70 -17.54 -28.48
N ARG A 77 6.20 -18.77 -28.35
CA ARG A 77 6.74 -19.96 -29.00
C ARG A 77 6.60 -19.74 -30.52
N ARG A 78 7.67 -19.24 -31.16
CA ARG A 78 7.75 -19.14 -32.61
C ARG A 78 7.65 -20.56 -33.20
N ARG A 79 6.72 -20.72 -34.13
CA ARG A 79 6.53 -21.91 -34.95
C ARG A 79 7.71 -22.12 -35.88
#